data_AF-A0A8K0W7Q6-F1
#
_entry.id   AF-A0A8K0W7Q6-F1
#
_cell.length_a   1.000
_cell.length_b   1.000
_cell.length_c   1.000
_cell.angle_alpha   90.00
_cell.angle_beta   90.00
_cell.angle_gamma   90.00
#
_symmetry.space_group_name_H-M   'P 1'
#
loop_
_entity.id
_entity.type
_entity.pdbx_description
1 polymer ?
#
loop_
_entity_poly.entity_id
_entity_poly.type
_entity_poly.pdbx_seq_one_letter_code
_entity_poly.pdbx_strand_id
1 'polypeptide(L)'
;KHPATSISGSDMATWTDLKAGHNYGYYNDSLTPDYETQVVNLLWGLEADNDPESDAYWRQSFTYHQQLSQWAFTTAPQHPVFSQYMDNLRNYTEVNETAAQNSGPLKRTVPAAVTFATKSLLEDSLGFRWTSITDVKDGGKSKLVDDTLILPITGFHPSHGSRTSVMGRKPTIDSQARLYHHCTGLWKHFNSVGEYGKVCQRLFGLSRDWLRI
;
A
#
# COMPACT_ATOMS: atom_id res chain seq x y z
N LYS A 1 1.20 17.59 16.14
CA LYS A 1 0.72 18.15 14.86
C LYS A 1 -0.64 17.52 14.56
N HIS A 2 -1.62 18.29 14.07
CA HIS A 2 -2.95 17.77 13.75
C HIS A 2 -2.88 16.87 12.49
N PRO A 3 -3.56 15.72 12.41
CA PRO A 3 -3.49 14.83 11.24
C PRO A 3 -3.82 15.52 9.90
N ALA A 4 -4.77 16.47 9.88
CA ALA A 4 -5.06 17.26 8.67
C ALA A 4 -3.87 18.11 8.16
N THR A 5 -2.86 18.37 9.00
CA THR A 5 -1.62 19.08 8.60
C THR A 5 -0.58 18.14 8.00
N SER A 6 -0.88 16.84 7.86
CA SER A 6 0.01 15.84 7.29
C SER A 6 -0.15 15.65 5.78
N ILE A 7 -0.91 16.51 5.10
CA ILE A 7 -1.07 16.54 3.64
C ILE A 7 -0.85 17.99 3.19
N SER A 8 -0.13 18.20 2.09
CA SER A 8 0.10 19.52 1.50
C SER A 8 -0.40 19.56 0.05
N GLY A 9 -0.48 20.77 -0.53
CA GLY A 9 -0.85 20.94 -1.94
C GLY A 9 0.04 20.16 -2.91
N SER A 10 1.33 19.96 -2.59
CA SER A 10 2.24 19.16 -3.42
C SER A 10 1.89 17.67 -3.43
N ASP A 11 1.21 17.15 -2.41
CA ASP A 11 0.78 15.76 -2.37
C ASP A 11 -0.41 15.47 -3.27
N MET A 12 -1.21 16.50 -3.50
CA MET A 12 -2.37 16.46 -4.37
C MET A 12 -2.03 16.91 -5.79
N ALA A 13 -0.77 17.28 -6.06
CA ALA A 13 -0.35 17.78 -7.36
C ALA A 13 -0.60 16.76 -8.48
N THR A 14 -0.81 17.29 -9.69
CA THR A 14 -1.05 16.46 -10.86
C THR A 14 0.12 15.53 -11.16
N TRP A 15 -0.20 14.31 -11.57
CA TRP A 15 0.78 13.32 -12.01
C TRP A 15 0.23 12.50 -13.18
N THR A 16 1.13 11.92 -13.97
CA THR A 16 0.77 11.21 -15.21
C THR A 16 1.15 9.75 -15.12
N ASP A 17 0.21 8.86 -15.45
CA ASP A 17 0.55 7.50 -15.82
C ASP A 17 1.18 7.52 -17.22
N LEU A 18 2.51 7.45 -17.29
CA LEU A 18 3.25 7.50 -18.55
C LEU A 18 2.94 6.34 -19.52
N LYS A 19 2.44 5.21 -19.03
CA LYS A 19 2.12 4.04 -19.87
C LYS A 19 0.72 4.15 -20.49
N ALA A 20 -0.23 4.68 -19.73
CA ALA A 20 -1.61 4.84 -20.19
C ALA A 20 -1.91 6.25 -20.77
N GLY A 21 -1.06 7.24 -20.48
CA GLY A 21 -1.25 8.63 -20.90
C GLY A 21 -2.30 9.40 -20.10
N HIS A 22 -2.78 8.84 -18.98
CA HIS A 22 -3.81 9.48 -18.14
C HIS A 22 -3.17 10.39 -17.07
N ASN A 23 -3.79 11.55 -16.85
CA ASN A 23 -3.43 12.47 -15.77
C ASN A 23 -4.38 12.28 -14.59
N TYR A 24 -3.81 12.33 -13.39
CA TYR A 24 -4.50 12.24 -12.12
C TYR A 24 -4.05 13.38 -11.19
N GLY A 25 -4.66 13.48 -10.02
CA GLY A 25 -4.39 14.50 -9.03
C GLY A 25 -5.40 15.64 -9.05
N TYR A 26 -5.20 16.59 -8.14
CA TYR A 26 -6.03 17.77 -7.99
C TYR A 26 -5.45 18.91 -8.82
N TYR A 27 -6.25 19.38 -9.76
CA TYR A 27 -5.92 20.52 -10.60
C TYR A 27 -6.57 21.77 -10.00
N ASN A 28 -5.76 22.64 -9.40
CA ASN A 28 -6.23 23.93 -8.88
C ASN A 28 -5.65 25.07 -9.72
N ASP A 29 -6.46 25.67 -10.58
CA ASP A 29 -6.12 26.90 -11.31
C ASP A 29 -6.19 28.16 -10.42
N SER A 30 -6.73 28.05 -9.21
CA SER A 30 -6.91 29.19 -8.32
C SER A 30 -5.63 29.49 -7.55
N LEU A 31 -5.22 30.76 -7.56
CA LEU A 31 -4.09 31.30 -6.79
C LEU A 31 -4.31 31.22 -5.26
N THR A 32 -5.53 30.93 -4.83
CA THR A 32 -5.92 30.71 -3.43
C THR A 32 -6.16 29.23 -3.17
N PRO A 33 -5.55 28.65 -2.12
CA PRO A 33 -5.85 27.27 -1.73
C PRO A 33 -7.32 27.19 -1.27
N ASP A 34 -8.08 26.31 -1.90
CA ASP A 34 -9.41 25.95 -1.44
C ASP A 34 -9.27 24.92 -0.30
N TYR A 35 -9.62 25.33 0.91
CA TYR A 35 -9.60 24.48 2.11
C TYR A 35 -10.98 23.90 2.44
N GLU A 36 -12.02 24.28 1.71
CA GLU A 36 -13.40 23.82 1.94
C GLU A 36 -13.74 22.59 1.09
N THR A 37 -13.17 22.48 -0.12
CA THR A 37 -13.33 21.28 -0.93
C THR A 37 -12.54 20.12 -0.33
N GLN A 38 -13.24 19.09 0.14
CA GLN A 38 -12.62 17.88 0.64
C GLN A 38 -12.12 17.04 -0.55
N VAL A 39 -10.84 17.21 -0.87
CA VAL A 39 -10.18 16.53 -2.00
C VAL A 39 -9.74 15.09 -1.66
N VAL A 40 -9.44 14.83 -0.38
CA VAL A 40 -8.93 13.53 0.07
C VAL A 40 -9.86 12.96 1.14
N ASN A 41 -10.46 11.81 0.85
CA ASN A 41 -11.27 11.04 1.79
C ASN A 41 -10.59 9.76 2.25
N LEU A 42 -9.50 9.33 1.59
CA LEU A 42 -8.74 8.17 1.99
C LEU A 42 -7.24 8.41 1.81
N LEU A 43 -6.47 8.11 2.85
CA LEU A 43 -5.01 8.20 2.87
C LEU A 43 -4.41 6.84 3.18
N TRP A 44 -3.59 6.34 2.25
CA TRP A 44 -2.75 5.16 2.42
C TRP A 44 -1.27 5.50 2.34
N GLY A 45 -0.43 4.60 2.83
CA GLY A 45 0.98 4.55 2.50
C GLY A 45 1.33 3.31 1.70
N LEU A 46 2.33 3.38 0.84
CA LEU A 46 2.92 2.18 0.26
C LEU A 46 3.79 1.45 1.29
N GLU A 47 3.64 0.14 1.33
CA GLU A 47 4.50 -0.78 2.07
C GLU A 47 5.52 -1.47 1.14
N ALA A 48 5.09 -1.75 -0.09
CA ALA A 48 5.91 -2.40 -1.11
C ALA A 48 5.71 -1.71 -2.46
N ASP A 49 6.82 -1.56 -3.19
CA ASP A 49 6.83 -1.12 -4.57
C ASP A 49 7.91 -1.90 -5.33
N ASN A 50 7.48 -2.84 -6.16
CA ASN A 50 8.35 -3.75 -6.90
C ASN A 50 7.98 -3.72 -8.38
N ASP A 51 8.94 -4.06 -9.23
CA ASP A 51 8.69 -4.14 -10.67
C ASP A 51 7.60 -5.19 -10.99
N PRO A 52 6.46 -4.80 -11.61
CA PRO A 52 5.36 -5.70 -11.95
C PRO A 52 5.76 -6.92 -12.79
N GLU A 53 6.84 -6.81 -13.56
CA GLU A 53 7.36 -7.89 -14.41
C GLU A 53 8.30 -8.85 -13.67
N SER A 54 8.52 -8.64 -12.36
CA SER A 54 9.43 -9.43 -11.53
C SER A 54 8.73 -10.23 -10.43
N ASP A 55 9.42 -11.24 -9.89
CA ASP A 55 9.00 -11.96 -8.68
C ASP A 55 9.56 -11.35 -7.39
N ALA A 56 10.15 -10.14 -7.45
CA ALA A 56 10.85 -9.52 -6.32
C ALA A 56 9.93 -9.27 -5.12
N TYR A 57 8.67 -8.90 -5.36
CA TYR A 57 7.67 -8.73 -4.30
C TYR A 57 7.44 -10.05 -3.56
N TRP A 58 7.33 -11.16 -4.31
CA TRP A 58 7.13 -12.49 -3.77
C TRP A 58 8.33 -12.92 -2.94
N ARG A 59 9.56 -12.72 -3.44
CA ARG A 59 10.80 -13.02 -2.70
C ARG A 59 10.95 -12.22 -1.40
N GLN A 60 10.26 -11.09 -1.31
CA GLN A 60 10.19 -10.23 -0.12
C GLN A 60 8.96 -10.48 0.74
N SER A 61 8.20 -11.55 0.48
CA SER A 61 6.99 -11.96 1.23
C SER A 61 5.77 -11.05 1.07
N PHE A 62 5.78 -10.14 0.08
CA PHE A 62 4.59 -9.36 -0.28
C PHE A 62 3.63 -10.20 -1.14
N THR A 63 2.37 -9.79 -1.17
CA THR A 63 1.32 -10.45 -1.97
C THR A 63 1.12 -9.75 -3.31
N TYR A 64 1.32 -8.42 -3.34
CA TYR A 64 1.23 -7.59 -4.52
C TYR A 64 2.54 -6.86 -4.77
N HIS A 65 2.80 -6.50 -6.03
CA HIS A 65 3.96 -5.70 -6.42
C HIS A 65 3.95 -4.33 -5.76
N GLN A 66 2.83 -3.61 -5.91
CA GLN A 66 2.48 -2.41 -5.15
C GLN A 66 1.50 -2.83 -4.07
N GLN A 67 1.92 -2.75 -2.80
CA GLN A 67 1.11 -3.14 -1.65
C GLN A 67 0.99 -1.97 -0.68
N LEU A 68 -0.22 -1.73 -0.19
CA LEU A 68 -0.53 -0.71 0.81
C LEU A 68 -0.13 -1.17 2.21
N SER A 69 0.25 -0.24 3.06
CA SER A 69 0.38 -0.48 4.49
C SER A 69 -1.00 -0.49 5.16
N GLN A 70 -1.21 -1.42 6.09
CA GLN A 70 -2.45 -1.47 6.91
C GLN A 70 -2.22 -0.96 8.35
N TRP A 71 -0.98 -0.86 8.80
CA TRP A 71 -0.68 -0.48 10.18
C TRP A 71 -0.98 1.00 10.48
N ALA A 72 -1.21 1.83 9.46
CA ALA A 72 -1.69 3.20 9.60
C ALA A 72 -2.40 3.66 8.33
N PHE A 73 -3.52 4.37 8.49
CA PHE A 73 -4.29 5.00 7.42
C PHE A 73 -5.21 6.08 8.01
N THR A 74 -5.75 6.94 7.15
CA THR A 74 -6.79 7.91 7.53
C THR A 74 -7.93 7.82 6.54
N THR A 75 -9.18 7.82 7.01
CA THR A 75 -10.35 7.71 6.13
C THR A 75 -11.48 8.61 6.64
N ALA A 76 -12.24 9.17 5.71
CA ALA A 76 -13.57 9.68 5.99
C ALA A 76 -14.51 8.53 6.38
N PRO A 77 -15.55 8.79 7.18
CA PRO A 77 -16.56 7.79 7.49
C PRO A 77 -17.18 7.20 6.21
N GLN A 78 -17.45 5.89 6.22
CA GLN A 78 -18.18 5.18 5.16
C GLN A 78 -17.52 5.18 3.77
N HIS A 79 -16.21 5.40 3.68
CA HIS A 79 -15.50 5.35 2.40
C HIS A 79 -15.69 3.99 1.69
N PRO A 80 -16.02 3.95 0.38
CA PRO A 80 -16.40 2.72 -0.32
C PRO A 80 -15.37 1.58 -0.27
N VAL A 81 -14.06 1.92 -0.23
CA VAL A 81 -12.99 0.93 -0.05
C VAL A 81 -13.19 0.05 1.18
N PHE A 82 -13.67 0.61 2.29
CA PHE A 82 -13.87 -0.18 3.52
C PHE A 82 -15.14 -1.02 3.44
N SER A 83 -16.18 -0.55 2.76
CA SER A 83 -17.36 -1.37 2.45
C SER A 83 -16.95 -2.57 1.60
N GLN A 84 -16.19 -2.34 0.52
CA GLN A 84 -15.64 -3.40 -0.33
C GLN A 84 -14.76 -4.37 0.46
N TYR A 85 -13.91 -3.86 1.34
CA TYR A 85 -13.08 -4.69 2.22
C TYR A 85 -13.94 -5.59 3.13
N MET A 86 -14.99 -5.04 3.75
CA MET A 86 -15.89 -5.80 4.61
C MET A 86 -16.71 -6.83 3.83
N ASP A 87 -17.15 -6.50 2.63
CA ASP A 87 -17.86 -7.42 1.74
C ASP A 87 -16.94 -8.55 1.28
N ASN A 88 -15.70 -8.24 0.91
CA ASN A 88 -14.68 -9.24 0.58
C ASN A 88 -14.42 -10.19 1.76
N LEU A 89 -14.32 -9.64 2.97
CA LEU A 89 -14.12 -10.44 4.18
C LEU A 89 -15.32 -11.34 4.47
N ARG A 90 -16.55 -10.80 4.37
CA ARG A 90 -17.80 -11.54 4.57
C ARG A 90 -17.95 -12.67 3.56
N ASN A 91 -17.83 -12.36 2.27
CA ASN A 91 -17.94 -13.35 1.19
C ASN A 91 -16.93 -14.47 1.38
N TYR A 92 -15.70 -14.14 1.77
CA TYR A 92 -14.71 -15.15 2.07
C TYR A 92 -15.12 -16.06 3.24
N THR A 93 -15.67 -15.50 4.33
CA THR A 93 -16.12 -16.28 5.49
C THR A 93 -17.36 -17.13 5.24
N GLU A 94 -18.32 -16.62 4.47
CA GLU A 94 -19.61 -17.28 4.21
C GLU A 94 -19.47 -18.38 3.13
N VAL A 95 -18.68 -18.16 2.09
CA VAL A 95 -18.56 -19.09 0.95
C VAL A 95 -17.61 -20.25 1.26
N ASN A 96 -16.68 -20.09 2.20
CA ASN A 96 -15.61 -21.05 2.39
C ASN A 96 -15.23 -21.24 3.85
N GLU A 97 -16.21 -21.54 4.72
CA GLU A 97 -16.03 -21.70 6.17
C GLU A 97 -14.89 -22.68 6.53
N THR A 98 -14.74 -23.78 5.79
CA THR A 98 -13.68 -24.78 6.01
C THR A 98 -12.30 -24.26 5.58
N ALA A 99 -12.18 -23.54 4.46
CA ALA A 99 -10.92 -22.84 4.14
C ALA A 99 -10.71 -21.65 5.08
N ALA A 100 -11.79 -21.04 5.60
CA ALA A 100 -11.79 -19.96 6.57
C ALA A 100 -11.11 -20.39 7.87
N GLN A 101 -11.40 -21.59 8.34
CA GLN A 101 -10.73 -22.12 9.53
C GLN A 101 -9.26 -22.51 9.26
N ASN A 102 -8.90 -22.87 8.03
CA ASN A 102 -7.58 -23.42 7.68
C ASN A 102 -6.55 -22.43 7.12
N SER A 103 -6.95 -21.24 6.68
CA SER A 103 -6.01 -20.22 6.21
C SER A 103 -5.72 -19.18 7.30
N GLY A 104 -4.44 -18.94 7.59
CA GLY A 104 -4.05 -18.00 8.63
C GLY A 104 -4.60 -16.58 8.41
N PRO A 105 -4.87 -15.82 9.51
CA PRO A 105 -5.45 -14.47 9.46
C PRO A 105 -4.62 -13.50 8.58
N LEU A 106 -3.32 -13.77 8.43
CA LEU A 106 -2.38 -13.05 7.58
C LEU A 106 -2.74 -12.99 6.08
N LYS A 107 -3.58 -13.89 5.57
CA LYS A 107 -4.01 -13.82 4.17
C LYS A 107 -5.24 -12.92 3.96
N ARG A 108 -5.91 -12.48 5.03
CA ARG A 108 -7.30 -11.98 4.94
C ARG A 108 -7.58 -10.63 5.58
N THR A 109 -6.81 -10.25 6.59
CA THR A 109 -7.02 -8.99 7.33
C THR A 109 -5.74 -8.17 7.43
N VAL A 110 -4.84 -8.39 6.48
CA VAL A 110 -3.43 -7.94 6.49
C VAL A 110 -3.21 -7.15 5.19
N PRO A 111 -2.12 -6.35 5.04
CA PRO A 111 -1.89 -5.46 3.89
C PRO A 111 -2.42 -5.88 2.51
N ALA A 112 -2.34 -7.17 2.18
CA ALA A 112 -2.93 -7.72 0.97
C ALA A 112 -4.45 -7.47 0.81
N ALA A 113 -5.24 -7.58 1.87
CA ALA A 113 -6.69 -7.46 1.81
C ALA A 113 -7.15 -6.01 1.59
N VAL A 114 -6.53 -5.04 2.28
CA VAL A 114 -6.80 -3.61 2.03
C VAL A 114 -6.28 -3.16 0.67
N THR A 115 -5.14 -3.73 0.23
CA THR A 115 -4.62 -3.54 -1.13
C THR A 115 -5.63 -4.03 -2.15
N PHE A 116 -6.16 -5.24 -1.98
CA PHE A 116 -7.16 -5.82 -2.89
C PHE A 116 -8.43 -4.96 -2.96
N ALA A 117 -9.01 -4.58 -1.82
CA ALA A 117 -10.22 -3.77 -1.79
C ALA A 117 -10.03 -2.41 -2.47
N THR A 118 -8.92 -1.73 -2.18
CA THR A 118 -8.61 -0.42 -2.80
C THR A 118 -8.33 -0.57 -4.28
N LYS A 119 -7.52 -1.57 -4.66
CA LYS A 119 -7.16 -1.87 -6.05
C LYS A 119 -8.41 -2.18 -6.87
N SER A 120 -9.23 -3.14 -6.44
CA SER A 120 -10.47 -3.49 -7.15
C SER A 120 -11.37 -2.28 -7.31
N LEU A 121 -11.58 -1.47 -6.26
CA LEU A 121 -12.41 -0.28 -6.39
C LEU A 121 -11.86 0.66 -7.47
N LEU A 122 -10.59 1.05 -7.40
CA LEU A 122 -10.02 2.03 -8.35
C LEU A 122 -9.92 1.47 -9.78
N GLU A 123 -9.55 0.19 -9.94
CA GLU A 123 -9.46 -0.45 -11.26
C GLU A 123 -10.86 -0.61 -11.88
N ASP A 124 -11.84 -1.12 -11.12
CA ASP A 124 -13.17 -1.44 -11.64
C ASP A 124 -14.03 -0.19 -11.88
N SER A 125 -13.94 0.82 -11.00
CA SER A 125 -14.75 2.03 -11.11
C SER A 125 -14.16 3.11 -12.01
N LEU A 126 -12.83 3.21 -12.09
CA LEU A 126 -12.14 4.29 -12.81
C LEU A 126 -11.29 3.80 -13.99
N GLY A 127 -11.20 2.49 -14.22
CA GLY A 127 -10.25 1.93 -15.20
C GLY A 127 -8.79 2.21 -14.81
N PHE A 128 -8.53 2.45 -13.52
CA PHE A 128 -7.20 2.81 -13.04
C PHE A 128 -6.21 1.67 -13.31
N ARG A 129 -4.96 2.01 -13.65
CA ARG A 129 -3.90 1.00 -13.74
C ARG A 129 -3.13 0.97 -12.41
N TRP A 130 -3.43 0.01 -11.54
CA TRP A 130 -2.81 -0.05 -10.20
C TRP A 130 -1.29 -0.01 -10.23
N THR A 131 -0.66 -0.70 -11.19
CA THR A 131 0.80 -0.73 -11.36
C THR A 131 1.43 0.62 -11.77
N SER A 132 0.65 1.70 -11.84
CA SER A 132 1.14 3.07 -12.03
C SER A 132 1.56 3.76 -10.73
N ILE A 133 1.18 3.25 -9.55
CA ILE A 133 1.52 3.82 -8.22
C ILE A 133 2.95 3.49 -7.76
N THR A 134 3.92 3.56 -8.66
CA THR A 134 5.32 3.27 -8.34
C THR A 134 6.04 4.52 -7.86
N ASP A 135 6.77 4.39 -6.75
CA ASP A 135 7.71 5.37 -6.22
C ASP A 135 9.08 5.28 -6.88
N VAL A 136 9.49 4.06 -7.25
CA VAL A 136 10.85 3.77 -7.74
C VAL A 136 11.12 4.52 -9.05
N LYS A 137 10.12 4.62 -9.93
CA LYS A 137 10.29 5.20 -11.27
C LYS A 137 10.07 6.71 -11.33
N ASP A 138 9.51 7.33 -10.29
CA ASP A 138 9.09 8.74 -10.34
C ASP A 138 9.65 9.62 -9.21
N GLY A 139 10.50 9.06 -8.35
CA GLY A 139 11.15 9.76 -7.25
C GLY A 139 10.35 9.77 -5.94
N GLY A 140 9.28 8.97 -5.84
CA GLY A 140 8.42 8.88 -4.66
C GLY A 140 7.41 10.03 -4.62
N LYS A 141 6.69 10.24 -5.72
CA LYS A 141 5.60 11.21 -5.75
C LYS A 141 4.33 10.61 -5.14
N SER A 142 3.66 11.38 -4.31
CA SER A 142 2.31 11.07 -3.83
C SER A 142 1.34 10.90 -5.01
N LYS A 143 0.39 9.97 -4.88
CA LYS A 143 -0.57 9.59 -5.92
C LYS A 143 -1.97 9.82 -5.43
N LEU A 144 -2.57 10.93 -5.83
CA LEU A 144 -4.00 11.15 -5.67
C LEU A 144 -4.73 10.57 -6.88
N VAL A 145 -5.65 9.64 -6.63
CA VAL A 145 -6.55 9.03 -7.62
C VAL A 145 -7.96 9.16 -7.07
N ASP A 146 -8.81 9.90 -7.78
CA ASP A 146 -10.13 10.32 -7.27
C ASP A 146 -9.99 11.01 -5.91
N ASP A 147 -10.53 10.44 -4.83
CA ASP A 147 -10.41 10.96 -3.45
C ASP A 147 -9.40 10.17 -2.58
N THR A 148 -8.67 9.23 -3.17
CA THR A 148 -7.72 8.35 -2.50
C THR A 148 -6.29 8.81 -2.74
N LEU A 149 -5.65 9.33 -1.70
CA LEU A 149 -4.24 9.72 -1.67
C LEU A 149 -3.36 8.55 -1.19
N ILE A 150 -2.42 8.14 -2.03
CA ILE A 150 -1.42 7.12 -1.71
C ILE A 150 -0.07 7.81 -1.57
N LEU A 151 0.50 7.77 -0.37
CA LEU A 151 1.82 8.31 -0.10
C LEU A 151 2.92 7.31 -0.44
N PRO A 152 4.11 7.79 -0.84
CA PRO A 152 5.24 6.92 -1.11
C PRO A 152 5.68 6.15 0.14
N ILE A 153 6.46 5.07 -0.04
CA ILE A 153 7.07 4.27 1.02
C ILE A 153 7.82 5.15 2.01
N THR A 154 8.52 6.19 1.53
CA THR A 154 9.21 7.14 2.41
C THR A 154 8.25 7.84 3.38
N GLY A 155 7.00 8.08 2.98
CA GLY A 155 5.98 8.72 3.81
C GLY A 155 5.60 7.93 5.05
N PHE A 156 5.58 6.60 4.95
CA PHE A 156 5.14 5.71 6.02
C PHE A 156 6.24 4.85 6.63
N HIS A 157 7.29 4.54 5.88
CA HIS A 157 8.35 3.63 6.31
C HIS A 157 9.76 4.16 5.96
N PRO A 158 10.13 5.36 6.44
CA PRO A 158 11.47 5.90 6.25
C PRO A 158 12.54 5.04 6.95
N SER A 159 13.80 5.15 6.50
CA SER A 159 14.93 4.37 7.02
C SER A 159 15.80 5.18 7.99
N HIS A 160 16.30 4.53 9.06
CA HIS A 160 17.32 5.07 9.96
C HIS A 160 18.77 4.69 9.57
N GLY A 161 18.99 4.03 8.43
CA GLY A 161 20.33 3.51 8.07
C GLY A 161 20.48 3.03 6.63
N SER A 162 21.43 2.12 6.40
CA SER A 162 21.96 1.70 5.08
C SER A 162 20.97 1.08 4.08
N ARG A 163 19.70 0.89 4.45
CA ARG A 163 18.63 0.43 3.56
C ARG A 163 17.87 1.58 2.88
N THR A 164 18.52 2.72 2.73
CA THR A 164 18.08 3.77 1.79
C THR A 164 18.20 3.21 0.37
N SER A 165 17.19 3.42 -0.48
CA SER A 165 17.00 2.88 -1.84
C SER A 165 16.18 1.59 -2.01
N VAL A 166 15.90 0.83 -0.93
CA VAL A 166 15.03 -0.35 -1.07
C VAL A 166 13.60 0.10 -1.36
N MET A 167 13.09 -0.24 -2.56
CA MET A 167 11.75 0.14 -3.03
C MET A 167 11.49 1.67 -2.97
N GLY A 168 12.51 2.50 -3.21
CA GLY A 168 12.35 3.97 -3.17
C GLY A 168 12.33 4.60 -1.78
N ARG A 169 12.64 3.82 -0.73
CA ARG A 169 12.75 4.29 0.66
C ARG A 169 13.89 5.28 0.88
N LYS A 170 13.62 6.39 1.56
CA LYS A 170 14.59 7.45 1.89
C LYS A 170 14.79 7.59 3.43
N PRO A 171 15.77 8.39 3.88
CA PRO A 171 16.04 8.60 5.31
C PRO A 171 14.89 9.26 6.08
N THR A 172 14.88 9.16 7.41
CA THR A 172 13.89 9.82 8.29
C THR A 172 13.97 11.34 8.31
N ILE A 173 15.07 11.92 7.85
CA ILE A 173 15.22 13.38 7.67
C ILE A 173 14.67 13.87 6.32
N ASP A 174 14.20 12.96 5.46
CA ASP A 174 13.59 13.34 4.19
C ASP A 174 12.31 14.14 4.44
N SER A 175 12.10 15.20 3.67
CA SER A 175 10.90 16.05 3.75
C SER A 175 9.58 15.29 3.59
N GLN A 176 9.60 14.14 2.91
CA GLN A 176 8.44 13.28 2.69
C GLN A 176 8.18 12.34 3.86
N ALA A 177 9.11 12.17 4.81
CA ALA A 177 8.93 11.29 5.97
C ALA A 177 7.87 11.86 6.93
N ARG A 178 6.74 11.16 7.11
CA ARG A 178 5.61 11.63 7.92
C ARG A 178 5.34 10.73 9.11
N LEU A 179 5.39 9.43 8.88
CA LEU A 179 5.16 8.41 9.89
C LEU A 179 6.37 7.49 9.93
N TYR A 180 6.75 7.13 11.15
CA TYR A 180 7.78 6.14 11.41
C TYR A 180 7.30 5.31 12.60
N HIS A 181 7.36 3.99 12.48
CA HIS A 181 6.98 3.09 13.56
C HIS A 181 8.21 2.71 14.38
N HIS A 182 8.05 2.64 15.70
CA HIS A 182 9.09 2.13 16.61
C HIS A 182 8.99 0.62 16.86
N CYS A 183 8.01 -0.04 16.22
CA CYS A 183 7.77 -1.46 16.41
C CYS A 183 8.98 -2.28 15.93
N THR A 184 9.55 -3.07 16.85
CA THR A 184 10.59 -4.06 16.58
C THR A 184 10.17 -5.41 17.17
N GLY A 185 10.71 -6.51 16.64
CA GLY A 185 10.46 -7.86 17.15
C GLY A 185 9.58 -8.74 16.24
N LEU A 186 9.54 -10.03 16.57
CA LEU A 186 8.73 -11.03 15.88
C LEU A 186 7.61 -11.46 16.84
N TRP A 187 6.36 -11.35 16.40
CA TRP A 187 5.20 -11.72 17.22
C TRP A 187 4.94 -13.24 17.25
N LYS A 188 5.58 -14.01 16.35
CA LYS A 188 5.47 -15.47 16.27
C LYS A 188 6.69 -16.15 16.85
N HIS A 189 6.48 -17.32 17.46
CA HIS A 189 7.58 -18.21 17.84
C HIS A 189 8.31 -18.74 16.61
N PHE A 190 9.60 -19.05 16.79
CA PHE A 190 10.42 -19.65 15.77
C PHE A 190 9.81 -20.99 15.30
N ASN A 191 9.67 -21.15 13.99
CA ASN A 191 9.21 -22.38 13.36
C ASN A 191 10.17 -22.73 12.23
N SER A 192 10.89 -23.84 12.37
CA SER A 192 11.93 -24.26 11.41
C SER A 192 11.39 -24.48 9.99
N VAL A 193 10.17 -25.01 9.85
CA VAL A 193 9.52 -25.20 8.55
C VAL A 193 9.18 -23.85 7.92
N GLY A 194 8.66 -22.92 8.72
CA GLY A 194 8.37 -21.55 8.28
C GLY A 194 9.63 -20.79 7.85
N GLU A 195 10.73 -20.91 8.61
CA GLU A 195 12.00 -20.26 8.26
C GLU A 195 12.64 -20.87 7.01
N TYR A 196 12.58 -22.20 6.84
CA TYR A 196 13.04 -22.85 5.62
C TYR A 196 12.23 -22.38 4.40
N GLY A 197 10.91 -22.27 4.54
CA GLY A 197 10.03 -21.71 3.51
C GLY A 197 10.43 -20.29 3.10
N LYS A 198 10.75 -19.42 4.07
CA LYS A 198 11.25 -18.06 3.78
C LYS A 198 12.58 -18.07 3.01
N VAL A 199 13.49 -18.98 3.33
CA VAL A 199 14.77 -19.14 2.59
C VAL A 199 14.50 -19.59 1.16
N CYS A 200 13.66 -20.60 0.96
CA CYS A 200 13.30 -21.09 -0.37
C CYS A 200 12.60 -20.02 -1.22
N GLN A 201 11.67 -19.28 -0.60
CA GLN A 201 10.98 -18.16 -1.22
C GLN A 201 11.97 -17.07 -1.65
N ARG A 202 12.89 -16.67 -0.76
CA ARG A 202 13.82 -15.57 -1.03
C ARG A 202 14.87 -15.94 -2.10
N LEU A 203 15.48 -17.12 -1.99
CA LEU A 203 16.59 -17.53 -2.86
C LEU A 203 16.11 -18.08 -4.20
N PHE A 204 15.02 -18.83 -4.21
CA PHE A 204 14.59 -19.56 -5.41
C PHE A 204 13.26 -19.07 -5.98
N GLY A 205 12.52 -18.20 -5.28
CA GLY A 205 11.19 -17.75 -5.72
C GLY A 205 10.12 -18.84 -5.64
N LEU A 206 10.42 -19.96 -5.00
CA LEU A 206 9.53 -21.13 -4.86
C LEU A 206 8.55 -20.96 -3.70
N SER A 207 7.75 -22.00 -3.44
CA SER A 207 6.87 -22.13 -2.25
C SER A 207 5.70 -21.16 -2.19
N ARG A 208 5.15 -20.77 -3.36
CA ARG A 208 4.00 -19.85 -3.45
C ARG A 208 2.75 -20.36 -2.75
N ASP A 209 2.54 -21.67 -2.82
CA ASP A 209 1.38 -22.35 -2.26
C ASP A 209 1.63 -22.98 -0.88
N TRP A 210 2.82 -22.79 -0.30
CA TRP A 210 3.11 -23.32 1.02
C TRP A 210 2.31 -22.56 2.09
N LEU A 211 1.84 -23.30 3.10
CA LEU A 211 1.11 -22.73 4.23
C LEU A 211 1.99 -21.69 4.93
N ARG A 212 1.57 -20.42 4.85
CA ARG A 212 2.08 -19.34 5.69
C ARG A 212 1.55 -19.59 7.11
N ILE A 213 2.28 -20.37 7.90
CA ILE A 213 1.97 -20.63 9.31
C ILE A 213 2.05 -19.32 10.10
#